data_AF-A0A957Z679-F1
#
_entry.id   AF-A0A957Z679-F1
#
_cell.length_a   1.000
_cell.length_b   1.000
_cell.length_c   1.000
_cell.angle_alpha   90.00
_cell.angle_beta   90.00
_cell.angle_gamma   90.00
#
_symmetry.space_group_name_H-M   'P 1'
#
loop_
_entity.id
_entity.type
_entity.pdbx_description
1 polymer ?
#
loop_
_entity_poly.entity_id
_entity_poly.type
_entity_poly.pdbx_seq_one_letter_code
_entity_poly.pdbx_strand_id
1 'polypeptide(L)'
;MEAYIKKLRDRKAIAAGGAKDVESQHKKGRLTAQERIDLLFDPGTFSEIDTLVTPRSDKYMDGRGSRYGDGVVTGFGEINGRKVFVASQNAAVMGGSLG
;
A
#
# COMPACT_ATOMS: atom_id res chain seq x y z
N MET A 1 4.42 -9.89 -24.64
CA MET A 1 3.66 -8.82 -23.94
C MET A 1 2.94 -9.37 -22.70
N GLU A 2 2.23 -10.50 -22.78
CA GLU A 2 1.50 -11.08 -21.65
C GLU A 2 2.34 -11.40 -20.41
N ALA A 3 3.55 -11.97 -20.60
CA ALA A 3 4.45 -12.26 -19.49
C ALA A 3 4.83 -11.01 -18.67
N TYR A 4 4.95 -9.86 -19.33
CA TYR A 4 5.28 -8.59 -18.67
C TYR A 4 4.09 -8.05 -17.88
N ILE A 5 2.88 -8.14 -18.44
CA ILE A 5 1.64 -7.78 -17.74
C ILE A 5 1.46 -8.63 -16.49
N LYS A 6 1.68 -9.95 -16.60
CA LYS A 6 1.64 -10.86 -15.45
C LYS A 6 2.65 -10.43 -14.38
N LYS A 7 3.89 -10.14 -14.77
CA LYS A 7 4.94 -9.68 -13.84
C LYS A 7 4.52 -8.40 -13.08
N LEU A 8 3.89 -7.44 -13.74
CA LEU A 8 3.41 -6.22 -13.09
C LEU A 8 2.24 -6.49 -12.12
N ARG A 9 1.31 -7.38 -12.48
CA ARG A 9 0.22 -7.82 -11.59
C ARG A 9 0.75 -8.52 -10.34
N ASP A 10 1.72 -9.41 -10.51
CA ASP A 10 2.35 -10.12 -9.39
C ASP A 10 3.03 -9.13 -8.42
N ARG A 11 3.72 -8.11 -8.94
CA ARG A 11 4.32 -7.05 -8.12
C ARG A 11 3.28 -6.22 -7.37
N LYS A 12 2.17 -5.87 -8.01
CA LYS A 12 1.07 -5.14 -7.37
C LYS A 12 0.43 -5.96 -6.25
N ALA A 13 0.27 -7.27 -6.44
CA ALA A 13 -0.21 -8.17 -5.39
C ALA A 13 0.77 -8.22 -4.19
N ILE A 14 2.08 -8.20 -4.44
CA ILE A 14 3.09 -8.11 -3.36
C ILE A 14 2.97 -6.78 -2.60
N ALA A 15 2.74 -5.65 -3.29
CA ALA A 15 2.59 -4.33 -2.67
C ALA A 15 1.40 -4.26 -1.70
N ALA A 16 0.25 -4.83 -2.12
CA ALA A 16 -0.98 -4.85 -1.32
C ALA A 16 -0.83 -5.62 0.01
N GLY A 17 0.17 -6.51 0.09
CA GLY A 17 0.42 -7.33 1.26
C GLY A 17 -0.33 -8.66 1.25
N GLY A 18 -0.09 -9.46 2.27
CA GLY A 18 -0.63 -10.82 2.38
C GLY A 18 -1.73 -10.95 3.44
N ALA A 19 -2.41 -12.11 3.43
CA ALA A 19 -3.44 -12.43 4.42
C ALA A 19 -2.96 -12.29 5.88
N LYS A 20 -1.68 -12.59 6.16
CA LYS A 20 -1.07 -12.42 7.48
C LYS A 20 -1.01 -10.96 7.94
N ASP A 21 -0.79 -10.02 7.02
CA ASP A 21 -0.73 -8.59 7.32
C ASP A 21 -2.10 -8.08 7.73
N VAL A 22 -3.11 -8.46 6.94
CA VAL A 22 -4.52 -8.17 7.18
C VAL A 22 -4.95 -8.70 8.54
N GLU A 23 -4.72 -10.00 8.79
CA GLU A 23 -5.06 -10.66 10.05
C GLU A 23 -4.39 -9.98 11.25
N SER A 24 -3.11 -9.59 11.12
CA SER A 24 -2.39 -8.89 12.20
C SER A 24 -2.99 -7.53 12.55
N GLN A 25 -3.46 -6.76 11.55
CA GLN A 25 -4.13 -5.49 11.79
C GLN A 25 -5.52 -5.71 12.40
N HIS A 26 -6.30 -6.63 11.84
CA HIS A 26 -7.65 -6.93 12.30
C HIS A 26 -7.68 -7.47 13.74
N LYS A 27 -6.71 -8.32 14.13
CA LYS A 27 -6.55 -8.77 15.52
C LYS A 27 -6.31 -7.63 16.52
N LYS A 28 -5.80 -6.50 16.06
CA LYS A 28 -5.59 -5.27 16.86
C LYS A 28 -6.78 -4.31 16.78
N GLY A 29 -7.88 -4.70 16.13
CA GLY A 29 -9.04 -3.84 15.89
C GLY A 29 -8.77 -2.70 14.90
N ARG A 30 -7.77 -2.86 14.02
CA ARG A 30 -7.35 -1.83 13.05
C ARG A 30 -7.60 -2.32 11.63
N LEU A 31 -7.93 -1.38 10.76
CA LEU A 31 -7.99 -1.61 9.31
C LEU A 31 -6.60 -1.49 8.69
N THR A 32 -6.40 -2.14 7.55
CA THR A 32 -5.21 -1.98 6.71
C THR A 32 -5.17 -0.59 6.03
N ALA A 33 -4.05 -0.25 5.41
CA ALA A 33 -3.94 0.99 4.64
C ALA A 33 -4.93 1.04 3.46
N GLN A 34 -5.11 -0.09 2.76
CA GLN A 34 -6.02 -0.19 1.62
C GLN A 34 -7.49 -0.11 2.06
N GLU A 35 -7.89 -0.86 3.08
CA GLU A 35 -9.28 -0.81 3.59
C GLU A 35 -9.67 0.59 4.07
N ARG A 36 -8.74 1.34 4.67
CA ARG A 36 -8.98 2.74 5.05
C ARG A 36 -9.23 3.65 3.85
N ILE A 37 -8.52 3.43 2.75
CA ILE A 37 -8.69 4.18 1.51
C ILE A 37 -10.03 3.82 0.87
N ASP A 38 -10.34 2.52 0.76
CA ASP A 38 -11.57 2.02 0.15
C ASP A 38 -12.82 2.49 0.90
N LEU A 39 -12.73 2.71 2.22
CA LEU A 39 -13.81 3.29 3.03
C LEU A 39 -13.92 4.82 2.92
N LEU A 40 -12.82 5.51 2.64
CA LEU A 40 -12.75 6.98 2.64
C LEU A 40 -13.21 7.59 1.32
N PHE A 41 -12.81 6.97 0.20
CA PHE A 41 -13.06 7.49 -1.14
C PHE A 41 -14.38 6.99 -1.71
N ASP A 42 -14.98 7.81 -2.58
CA ASP A 42 -16.14 7.43 -3.36
C ASP A 42 -15.78 6.20 -4.23
N PRO A 43 -16.65 5.18 -4.32
CA PRO A 43 -16.32 3.92 -4.99
C PRO A 43 -15.82 4.10 -6.42
N GLY A 44 -14.66 3.50 -6.71
CA GLY A 44 -14.06 3.53 -8.05
C GLY A 44 -13.33 4.83 -8.41
N THR A 45 -13.22 5.81 -7.51
CA THR A 45 -12.55 7.09 -7.79
C THR A 45 -11.07 7.09 -7.41
N PHE A 46 -10.66 6.23 -6.47
CA PHE A 46 -9.27 6.20 -6.01
C PHE A 46 -8.31 5.70 -7.08
N SER A 47 -7.30 6.51 -7.37
CA SER A 47 -6.19 6.24 -8.27
C SER A 47 -4.88 6.24 -7.49
N GLU A 48 -4.29 5.06 -7.36
CA GLU A 48 -3.03 4.84 -6.66
C GLU A 48 -1.83 5.30 -7.51
N ILE A 49 -0.84 5.91 -6.87
CA ILE A 49 0.44 6.29 -7.48
C ILE A 49 1.60 5.63 -6.72
N ASP A 50 2.74 5.46 -7.40
CA ASP A 50 3.98 4.96 -6.83
C ASP A 50 3.92 3.56 -6.18
N THR A 51 2.89 2.76 -6.50
CA THR A 51 2.69 1.38 -5.99
C THR A 51 3.90 0.47 -6.15
N LEU A 52 4.71 0.69 -7.18
CA LEU A 52 5.88 -0.15 -7.50
C LEU A 52 7.22 0.49 -7.12
N VAL A 53 7.21 1.62 -6.41
CA VAL A 53 8.43 2.21 -5.84
C VAL A 53 9.03 1.26 -4.81
N THR A 54 10.35 1.24 -4.75
CA THR A 54 11.13 0.53 -3.73
C THR A 54 12.09 1.52 -3.07
N PRO A 55 12.46 1.30 -1.80
CA PRO A 55 13.51 2.09 -1.18
C PRO A 55 14.80 1.97 -1.99
N ARG A 56 15.63 3.02 -1.93
CA ARG A 56 16.96 3.02 -2.56
C ARG A 56 17.98 2.20 -1.77
N SER A 57 17.74 2.02 -0.48
CA SER A 57 18.57 1.21 0.41
C SER A 57 18.09 -0.23 0.38
N ASP A 58 18.97 -1.16 0.01
CA ASP A 58 18.62 -2.58 -0.09
C ASP A 58 18.33 -3.22 1.28
N LYS A 59 18.80 -2.61 2.38
CA LYS A 59 18.62 -3.10 3.75
C LYS A 59 18.53 -1.93 4.74
N TYR A 60 17.60 -2.05 5.69
CA TYR A 60 17.57 -1.20 6.87
C TYR A 60 18.51 -1.78 7.94
N MET A 61 18.83 -0.98 8.97
CA MET A 61 19.83 -1.34 9.99
C MET A 61 19.51 -2.64 10.76
N ASP A 62 18.24 -3.04 10.79
CA ASP A 62 17.77 -4.26 11.46
C ASP A 62 17.69 -5.49 10.54
N GLY A 63 18.16 -5.38 9.29
CA GLY A 63 18.15 -6.45 8.30
C GLY A 63 16.76 -6.77 7.73
N ARG A 64 15.71 -6.04 8.13
CA ARG A 64 14.39 -6.15 7.49
C ARG A 64 14.40 -5.43 6.15
N GLY A 65 13.69 -5.99 5.18
CA GLY A 65 13.45 -5.37 3.87
C GLY A 65 12.07 -4.74 3.80
N SER A 66 11.95 -3.65 3.05
CA SER A 66 10.66 -3.11 2.65
C SER A 66 10.06 -3.90 1.48
N ARG A 67 8.91 -3.47 0.99
CA ARG A 67 8.26 -4.00 -0.22
C ARG A 67 7.87 -2.86 -1.17
N TYR A 68 7.32 -3.22 -2.33
CA TYR A 68 6.74 -2.25 -3.26
C TYR A 68 5.77 -1.29 -2.55
N GLY A 69 5.88 0.00 -2.83
CA GLY A 69 5.15 1.10 -2.17
C GLY A 69 5.81 1.63 -0.89
N ASP A 70 6.93 1.04 -0.46
CA ASP A 70 7.72 1.43 0.71
C ASP A 70 6.93 1.71 2.00
N GLY A 71 5.87 0.91 2.22
CA GLY A 71 5.06 1.00 3.42
C GLY A 71 4.08 2.17 3.46
N VAL A 72 3.82 2.85 2.35
CA VAL A 72 2.76 3.86 2.24
C VAL A 72 1.96 3.67 0.95
N VAL A 73 0.63 3.71 1.07
CA VAL A 73 -0.26 3.78 -0.10
C VAL A 73 -0.58 5.24 -0.36
N THR A 74 -0.26 5.74 -1.55
CA THR A 74 -0.48 7.14 -1.94
C THR A 74 -1.34 7.23 -3.19
N GLY A 75 -2.08 8.33 -3.34
CA GLY A 75 -2.94 8.50 -4.49
C GLY A 75 -3.89 9.67 -4.35
N PHE A 76 -4.86 9.71 -5.26
CA PHE A 76 -5.90 10.73 -5.31
C PHE A 76 -7.23 10.12 -5.75
N GLY A 77 -8.32 10.79 -5.42
CA GLY A 77 -9.68 10.37 -5.80
C GLY A 77 -10.70 11.41 -5.36
N GLU A 78 -11.95 11.00 -5.19
CA GLU A 78 -13.04 11.87 -4.74
C GLU A 78 -13.60 11.45 -3.38
N ILE A 79 -13.93 12.44 -2.54
CA ILE A 79 -14.69 12.25 -1.30
C ILE A 79 -15.91 13.16 -1.38
N ASN A 80 -17.11 12.58 -1.46
CA ASN A 80 -18.34 13.32 -1.72
C ASN A 80 -18.21 14.22 -2.98
N GLY A 81 -17.63 13.68 -4.06
CA GLY A 81 -17.41 14.36 -5.34
C GLY A 81 -16.29 15.42 -5.33
N ARG A 82 -15.51 15.53 -4.25
CA ARG A 82 -14.42 16.52 -4.13
C ARG A 82 -13.06 15.86 -4.28
N LYS A 83 -12.20 16.39 -5.15
CA LYS A 83 -10.83 15.87 -5.34
C LYS A 83 -9.99 16.00 -4.08
N VAL A 84 -9.38 14.89 -3.66
CA VAL A 84 -8.51 14.80 -2.47
C VAL A 84 -7.31 13.91 -2.78
N PHE A 85 -6.16 14.24 -2.18
CA PHE A 85 -4.95 13.42 -2.17
C PHE A 85 -4.77 12.75 -0.81
N VAL A 86 -4.21 11.55 -0.77
CA VAL A 86 -4.02 10.78 0.47
C VAL A 86 -2.64 10.12 0.53
N ALA A 87 -2.17 9.94 1.76
CA ALA A 87 -1.10 9.01 2.09
C ALA A 87 -1.56 8.17 3.30
N SER A 88 -1.53 6.84 3.17
CA SER A 88 -1.98 5.89 4.18
C SER A 88 -0.84 4.92 4.52
N GLN A 89 -0.20 5.13 5.67
CA GLN A 89 0.94 4.30 6.10
C GLN A 89 0.48 2.89 6.46
N ASN A 90 1.19 1.88 5.95
CA ASN A 90 0.91 0.47 6.17
C ASN A 90 1.78 -0.07 7.31
N ALA A 91 1.20 -0.17 8.51
CA ALA A 91 1.90 -0.65 9.70
C ALA A 91 2.40 -2.10 9.61
N ALA A 92 1.92 -2.90 8.65
CA ALA A 92 2.45 -4.24 8.42
C ALA A 92 3.81 -4.21 7.68
N VAL A 93 4.15 -3.11 7.00
CA VAL A 93 5.46 -2.91 6.37
C VAL A 93 6.34 -2.13 7.34
N MET A 94 7.31 -2.80 7.95
CA MET A 94 8.28 -2.14 8.82
C MET A 94 7.68 -1.31 9.97
N GLY A 95 6.44 -1.60 10.39
CA GLY A 95 5.73 -0.80 11.38
C GLY A 95 5.18 0.54 10.85
N GLY A 96 5.26 0.81 9.55
CA GLY A 96 4.85 2.07 8.93
C GLY A 96 5.88 3.19 9.12
N SER A 97 7.15 2.84 9.35
CA SER A 97 8.24 3.81 9.47
C SER A 97 8.42 4.61 8.18
N LEU A 98 8.80 5.88 8.31
CA LEU A 98 9.18 6.71 7.17
C LEU A 98 10.55 6.28 6.66
N GLY A 99 10.64 5.99 5.35
CA GLY A 99 11.85 5.58 4.63
C GLY A 99 12.65 6.73 4.03
#